data_AF-A0A432ZYW8-F1
#
_entry.id   AF-A0A432ZYW8-F1
#
_cell.length_a   1.000
_cell.length_b   1.000
_cell.length_c   1.000
_cell.angle_alpha   90.00
_cell.angle_beta   90.00
_cell.angle_gamma   90.00
#
_symmetry.space_group_name_H-M   'P 1'
#
loop_
_entity.id
_entity.type
_entity.pdbx_description
1 polymer ?
#
loop_
_entity_poly.entity_id
_entity_poly.type
_entity_poly.pdbx_seq_one_letter_code
_entity_poly.pdbx_strand_id
1 'polypeptide(L)'
;MEPVLPSYPTRKKVQEANCRQLKKLMGEAHCYIAIDSGDITLVEKLCLFPRTLDLKVGARVILLKNMTEKLVNGSAGIVKSFVKD
;
A
#
# COMPACT_ATOMS: atom_id res chain seq x y z
N MET A 1 -18.92 -15.11 -0.29
CA MET A 1 -17.92 -15.08 -1.37
C MET A 1 -17.12 -13.81 -1.18
N GLU A 2 -15.82 -13.89 -0.87
CA GLU A 2 -15.01 -12.68 -0.77
C GLU A 2 -14.97 -11.98 -2.13
N PRO A 3 -15.11 -10.64 -2.20
CA PRO A 3 -15.07 -9.93 -3.46
C PRO A 3 -13.69 -10.13 -4.10
N VAL A 4 -13.69 -10.64 -5.34
CA VAL A 4 -12.51 -10.75 -6.17
C VAL A 4 -11.99 -9.34 -6.45
N LEU A 5 -10.72 -9.09 -6.12
CA LEU A 5 -10.09 -7.81 -6.41
C LEU A 5 -9.94 -7.65 -7.94
N PRO A 6 -10.24 -6.47 -8.50
CA PRO A 6 -10.06 -6.22 -9.92
C PRO A 6 -8.58 -6.33 -10.32
N SER A 7 -8.29 -7.11 -11.37
CA SER A 7 -6.96 -7.20 -11.98
C SER A 7 -6.75 -6.12 -13.02
N TYR A 8 -5.55 -5.53 -13.07
CA TYR A 8 -5.18 -4.53 -14.06
C TYR A 8 -3.88 -4.94 -14.78
N PRO A 9 -3.72 -4.61 -16.08
CA PRO A 9 -2.60 -5.09 -16.89
C PRO A 9 -1.25 -4.44 -16.54
N THR A 10 -1.26 -3.28 -15.87
CA THR A 10 -0.02 -2.56 -15.50
C THR A 10 -0.10 -2.04 -14.07
N ARG A 11 1.06 -1.91 -13.42
CA ARG A 11 1.18 -1.30 -12.08
C ARG A 11 0.60 0.12 -12.04
N LYS A 12 0.78 0.89 -13.11
CA LYS A 12 0.19 2.23 -13.24
C LYS A 12 -1.33 2.19 -13.15
N LYS A 13 -1.99 1.24 -13.83
CA LYS A 13 -3.45 1.08 -13.77
C LYS A 13 -3.94 0.61 -12.40
N VAL A 14 -3.19 -0.29 -11.75
CA VAL A 14 -3.46 -0.68 -10.35
C VAL A 14 -3.40 0.55 -9.44
N GLN A 15 -2.34 1.37 -9.56
CA GLN A 15 -2.17 2.57 -8.74
C GLN A 15 -3.29 3.59 -8.97
N GLU A 16 -3.65 3.86 -10.23
CA GLU A 16 -4.76 4.76 -10.58
C GLU A 16 -6.09 4.29 -9.94
N ALA A 17 -6.37 2.99 -9.96
CA ALA A 17 -7.55 2.40 -9.35
C ALA A 17 -7.52 2.49 -7.82
N ASN A 18 -6.39 2.15 -7.21
CA ASN A 18 -6.20 2.24 -5.76
C ASN A 18 -6.36 3.67 -5.25
N CYS A 19 -5.72 4.65 -5.90
CA CYS A 19 -5.87 6.07 -5.56
C CYS A 19 -7.33 6.53 -5.70
N ARG A 20 -8.04 6.09 -6.76
CA ARG A 20 -9.46 6.41 -6.94
C ARG A 20 -10.31 5.83 -5.81
N GLN A 21 -10.03 4.60 -5.38
CA GLN A 21 -10.78 3.97 -4.30
C GLN A 21 -10.47 4.59 -2.94
N LEU A 22 -9.21 4.93 -2.66
CA LEU A 22 -8.79 5.64 -1.45
C LEU A 22 -9.47 7.01 -1.35
N LYS A 23 -9.59 7.75 -2.46
CA LYS A 23 -10.29 9.05 -2.51
C LYS A 23 -11.77 8.96 -2.15
N LYS A 24 -12.42 7.82 -2.37
CA LYS A 24 -13.83 7.61 -1.99
C LYS A 24 -14.01 7.39 -0.48
N LEU A 25 -12.95 7.01 0.24
CA LEU A 25 -13.02 6.82 1.68
C LEU A 25 -13.06 8.18 2.38
N MET A 26 -14.01 8.30 3.29
CA MET A 26 -14.11 9.44 4.21
C MET A 26 -12.97 9.42 5.22
N GLY A 27 -12.75 10.54 5.89
CA GLY A 27 -11.70 10.70 6.89
C GLY A 27 -10.37 11.20 6.31
N GLU A 28 -9.46 11.51 7.22
CA GLU A 28 -8.15 12.09 6.94
C GLU A 28 -7.19 11.04 6.34
N ALA A 29 -6.38 11.48 5.38
CA ALA A 29 -5.32 10.66 4.81
C ALA A 29 -4.08 10.75 5.70
N HIS A 30 -3.56 9.60 6.12
CA HIS A 30 -2.28 9.47 6.80
C HIS A 30 -1.21 9.15 5.76
N CYS A 31 -0.27 10.08 5.57
CA CYS A 31 0.82 9.97 4.62
C CYS A 31 2.09 9.43 5.31
N TYR A 32 2.63 8.33 4.79
CA TYR A 32 3.92 7.78 5.18
C TYR A 32 4.94 8.03 4.07
N ILE A 33 6.07 8.64 4.42
CA ILE A 33 7.16 8.97 3.48
C ILE A 33 8.31 8.02 3.74
N ALA A 34 8.80 7.36 2.68
CA ALA A 34 9.97 6.49 2.75
C ALA A 34 11.24 7.30 3.09
N ILE A 35 12.11 6.72 3.91
CA ILE A 35 13.42 7.24 4.22
C ILE A 35 14.44 6.33 3.54
N ASP A 36 15.04 6.82 2.46
CA ASP A 36 16.01 6.08 1.67
C ASP A 36 17.45 6.46 2.05
N SER A 37 18.39 5.52 1.93
CA SER A 37 19.81 5.74 2.17
C SER A 37 20.67 4.86 1.25
N GLY A 38 21.94 5.20 1.05
CA GLY A 38 22.85 4.54 0.11
C GLY A 38 22.77 5.11 -1.31
N ASP A 39 23.00 4.29 -2.34
CA ASP A 39 22.88 4.71 -3.74
C ASP A 39 21.41 4.87 -4.13
N ILE A 40 20.96 6.13 -4.15
CA ILE A 40 19.58 6.50 -4.48
C ILE A 40 19.19 6.02 -5.87
N THR A 41 20.11 6.02 -6.84
CA THR A 41 19.84 5.57 -8.22
C THR A 41 19.50 4.08 -8.24
N LEU A 42 20.18 3.30 -7.40
CA LEU A 42 19.93 1.88 -7.25
C LEU A 42 18.59 1.63 -6.54
N VAL A 43 18.30 2.37 -5.47
CA VAL A 43 17.03 2.30 -4.74
C VAL A 43 15.86 2.60 -5.69
N GLU A 44 15.94 3.65 -6.50
CA GLU A 44 14.89 4.00 -7.47
C GLU A 44 14.66 2.93 -8.53
N LYS A 45 15.72 2.25 -8.97
CA LYS A 45 15.63 1.21 -9.99
C LYS A 45 15.09 -0.11 -9.46
N LEU A 46 15.42 -0.46 -8.21
CA LEU A 46 15.15 -1.80 -7.67
C LEU A 46 14.00 -1.84 -6.66
N CYS A 47 13.70 -0.74 -5.98
CA CYS A 47 12.66 -0.71 -4.95
C CYS A 47 11.27 -0.79 -5.58
N LEU A 48 10.50 -1.81 -5.19
CA LEU A 48 9.14 -2.02 -5.65
C LEU A 48 8.08 -1.32 -4.78
N PHE A 49 8.52 -0.66 -3.70
CA PHE A 49 7.67 0.04 -2.75
C PHE A 49 7.47 1.51 -3.16
N PRO A 50 6.30 2.10 -2.90
CA PRO A 50 6.09 3.51 -3.20
C PRO A 50 6.91 4.40 -2.24
N ARG A 51 7.44 5.51 -2.75
CA ARG A 51 8.10 6.55 -1.92
C ARG A 51 7.14 7.22 -0.94
N THR A 52 5.88 7.36 -1.33
CA THR A 52 4.81 7.96 -0.51
C THR A 52 3.63 7.00 -0.48
N LEU A 53 3.15 6.71 0.71
CA LEU A 53 2.01 5.82 0.94
C LEU A 53 0.92 6.56 1.73
N ASP A 54 -0.16 6.88 1.03
CA ASP A 54 -1.37 7.43 1.65
C ASP A 54 -2.29 6.29 2.10
N LEU A 55 -2.74 6.36 3.36
CA LEU A 55 -3.70 5.41 3.93
C LEU A 55 -4.86 6.16 4.58
N LYS A 56 -6.02 5.50 4.62
CA LYS A 56 -7.21 5.94 5.35
C LYS A 56 -7.80 4.77 6.11
N VAL A 57 -8.52 5.05 7.19
CA VAL A 57 -9.36 4.02 7.84
C VAL A 57 -10.35 3.47 6.80
N GLY A 58 -10.50 2.15 6.77
CA GLY A 58 -11.30 1.44 5.76
C GLY A 58 -10.55 1.10 4.46
N ALA A 59 -9.30 1.55 4.28
CA ALA A 59 -8.52 1.16 3.12
C ALA A 59 -8.19 -0.33 3.15
N ARG A 60 -8.47 -1.04 2.05
CA ARG A 60 -8.00 -2.42 1.84
C ARG A 60 -6.54 -2.40 1.42
N VAL A 61 -5.71 -3.21 2.08
CA VAL A 61 -4.26 -3.26 1.89
C VAL A 61 -3.80 -4.70 1.71
N ILE A 62 -2.60 -4.86 1.16
CA ILE A 62 -1.88 -6.14 1.09
C ILE A 62 -0.47 -5.94 1.66
N LEU A 63 0.07 -6.96 2.31
CA LEU A 63 1.48 -6.98 2.68
C LEU A 63 2.34 -7.23 1.44
N LEU A 64 3.47 -6.53 1.38
CA LEU A 64 4.49 -6.70 0.33
C LEU A 64 5.78 -7.36 0.85
N LYS A 65 5.81 -7.71 2.14
CA LYS A 65 6.94 -8.33 2.83
C LYS A 65 6.44 -9.39 3.80
N ASN A 66 7.20 -10.48 3.93
CA ASN A 66 6.96 -11.50 4.96
C ASN A 66 7.36 -10.94 6.32
N MET A 67 6.42 -10.93 7.27
CA MET A 67 6.64 -10.46 8.65
C MET A 67 6.70 -11.63 9.62
N THR A 68 5.87 -12.66 9.42
CA THR A 68 5.83 -13.91 10.20
C THR A 68 5.40 -15.07 9.30
N GLU A 69 5.34 -16.30 9.83
CA GLU A 69 4.83 -17.48 9.10
C GLU A 69 3.36 -17.34 8.65
N LYS A 70 2.57 -16.52 9.35
CA LYS A 70 1.15 -16.29 9.05
C LYS A 70 0.90 -14.97 8.30
N LEU A 71 1.81 -14.01 8.41
CA LEU A 71 1.73 -12.70 7.76
C LEU A 71 2.79 -12.63 6.66
N VAL A 72 2.38 -13.02 5.47
CA VAL A 72 3.23 -13.17 4.30
C VAL A 72 2.91 -12.13 3.24
N ASN A 73 3.79 -11.95 2.26
CA ASN A 73 3.51 -11.16 1.07
C ASN A 73 2.20 -11.65 0.42
N GLY A 74 1.28 -10.73 0.16
CA GLY A 74 -0.06 -11.01 -0.34
C GLY A 74 -1.15 -11.16 0.73
N SER A 75 -0.79 -11.28 2.03
CA SER A 75 -1.80 -11.24 3.10
C SER A 75 -2.58 -9.92 3.04
N ALA A 76 -3.90 -10.01 2.94
CA ALA A 76 -4.78 -8.87 2.78
C ALA A 76 -5.39 -8.43 4.12
N GLY A 77 -5.72 -7.14 4.24
CA GLY A 77 -6.34 -6.57 5.43
C GLY A 77 -7.08 -5.26 5.15
N ILE A 78 -7.67 -4.70 6.20
CA ILE A 78 -8.34 -3.40 6.18
C ILE A 78 -7.76 -2.55 7.30
N VAL A 79 -7.36 -1.32 7.01
CA VAL A 79 -6.87 -0.35 8.01
C VAL A 79 -8.02 -0.01 8.96
N LYS A 80 -7.85 -0.29 10.27
CA LYS A 80 -8.87 -0.04 11.29
C LYS A 80 -8.70 1.29 12.01
N SER A 81 -7.47 1.69 12.28
CA SER A 81 -7.11 2.89 13.03
C SER A 81 -5.63 3.20 12.84
N PHE A 82 -5.24 4.44 13.13
CA PHE A 82 -3.85 4.84 13.25
C PHE A 82 -3.56 5.12 14.72
N VAL A 83 -2.49 4.54 15.24
CA VAL A 83 -2.00 4.79 16.60
C VAL A 83 -0.71 5.59 16.49
N LYS A 84 -0.50 6.55 17.40
CA LYS A 84 0.83 7.13 17.61
C LYS A 84 1.62 6.12 18.44
N ASP A 85 2.87 5.91 18.04
CA ASP A 85 3.87 5.27 18.90
C ASP A 85 4.17 6.15 20.13
#